data_AF-A0A0L8HM86-F1
#
_entry.id   AF-A0A0L8HM86-F1
#
_cell.length_a   1.000
_cell.length_b   1.000
_cell.length_c   1.000
_cell.angle_alpha   90.00
_cell.angle_beta   90.00
_cell.angle_gamma   90.00
#
_symmetry.space_group_name_H-M   'P 1'
#
loop_
_entity.id
_entity.type
_entity.pdbx_description
1 polymer ?
#
loop_
_entity_poly.entity_id
_entity_poly.type
_entity_poly.pdbx_seq_one_letter_code
_entity_poly.pdbx_strand_id
1 'polypeptide(L)'
;YLGDGRFHLESAMIANPHITAYRYDPYSKVFSKEHYDHFKMKEVRQDAIKGASKAQMIGIILGTLGRQGSPKILQTLEESLQNAGKKCFTVLLSEIYPDKLKLFHNVDAWVQIACPRLSIDWGLAFEKPVLTPYEMSVALEQISWQDRYPMDFYANDSLGPWTVNNEKHRPIRPVRNHPRAPIKIQCQSDCKCSS
;
A
#
# COMPACT_ATOMS: atom_id res chain seq x y z
N TYR A 1 -5.79 -1.63 -20.64
CA TYR A 1 -5.58 -2.88 -19.89
C TYR A 1 -6.19 -4.03 -20.68
N LEU A 2 -5.45 -5.14 -20.80
CA LEU A 2 -5.91 -6.35 -21.48
C LEU A 2 -6.18 -7.41 -20.41
N GLY A 3 -7.44 -7.81 -20.26
CA GLY A 3 -7.83 -8.77 -19.23
C GLY A 3 -9.33 -8.74 -18.93
N ASP A 4 -9.81 -9.83 -18.36
CA ASP A 4 -11.19 -10.06 -17.94
C ASP A 4 -11.53 -9.41 -16.59
N GLY A 5 -10.59 -9.42 -15.64
CA GLY A 5 -10.78 -8.83 -14.31
C GLY A 5 -10.60 -7.32 -14.24
N ARG A 6 -11.19 -6.67 -13.22
CA ARG A 6 -10.99 -5.24 -12.96
C ARG A 6 -9.93 -4.95 -11.90
N PHE A 7 -9.51 -5.95 -11.10
CA PHE A 7 -8.59 -5.76 -9.97
C PHE A 7 -7.30 -5.01 -10.34
N HIS A 8 -6.54 -5.48 -11.33
CA HIS A 8 -5.30 -4.81 -11.74
C HIS A 8 -5.55 -3.42 -12.34
N LEU A 9 -6.63 -3.26 -13.10
CA LEU A 9 -6.99 -2.00 -13.70
C LEU A 9 -7.38 -0.96 -12.64
N GLU A 10 -8.16 -1.35 -11.65
CA GLU A 10 -8.53 -0.49 -10.52
C GLU A 10 -7.31 -0.04 -9.73
N SER A 11 -6.32 -0.91 -9.49
CA SER A 11 -5.06 -0.49 -8.85
C SER A 11 -4.37 0.62 -9.66
N ALA A 12 -4.33 0.48 -10.98
CA ALA A 12 -3.77 1.49 -11.86
C ALA A 12 -4.59 2.78 -11.87
N MET A 13 -5.93 2.69 -11.85
CA MET A 13 -6.82 3.85 -11.77
C MET A 13 -6.67 4.58 -10.43
N ILE A 14 -6.69 3.86 -9.30
CA ILE A 14 -6.46 4.39 -7.94
C ILE A 14 -5.17 5.20 -7.90
N ALA A 15 -4.08 4.62 -8.43
CA ALA A 15 -2.79 5.28 -8.46
C ALA A 15 -2.73 6.45 -9.45
N ASN A 16 -3.60 6.53 -10.45
CA ASN A 16 -3.51 7.52 -11.53
C ASN A 16 -4.89 8.14 -11.84
N PRO A 17 -5.43 8.97 -10.92
CA PRO A 17 -6.81 9.46 -10.98
C PRO A 17 -7.16 10.30 -12.23
N HIS A 18 -6.16 10.88 -12.90
CA HIS A 18 -6.36 11.74 -14.06
C HIS A 18 -6.18 11.01 -15.40
N ILE A 19 -5.74 9.74 -15.38
CA ILE A 19 -5.53 8.97 -16.60
C ILE A 19 -6.85 8.31 -16.99
N THR A 20 -7.26 8.50 -18.25
CA THR A 20 -8.41 7.76 -18.79
C THR A 20 -8.05 6.29 -18.97
N ALA A 21 -8.85 5.41 -18.36
CA ALA A 21 -8.64 3.98 -18.40
C ALA A 21 -9.55 3.31 -19.44
N TYR A 22 -8.98 2.37 -20.19
CA TYR A 22 -9.71 1.49 -21.11
C TYR A 22 -9.38 0.03 -20.78
N ARG A 23 -10.38 -0.84 -20.91
CA ARG A 23 -10.26 -2.30 -20.78
C ARG A 23 -10.68 -2.95 -22.09
N TYR A 24 -9.89 -3.94 -22.51
CA TYR A 24 -10.30 -4.92 -23.50
C TYR A 24 -10.35 -6.29 -22.82
N ASP A 25 -11.52 -6.92 -22.84
CA ASP A 25 -11.71 -8.29 -22.36
C ASP A 25 -11.60 -9.25 -23.54
N PRO A 26 -10.58 -10.13 -23.59
CA PRO A 26 -10.36 -11.03 -24.72
C PRO A 26 -11.42 -12.13 -24.84
N TYR A 27 -12.14 -12.47 -23.77
CA TYR A 27 -13.16 -13.51 -23.79
C TYR A 27 -14.49 -12.98 -24.33
N SER A 28 -14.95 -11.85 -23.77
CA SER A 28 -16.18 -11.20 -24.22
C SER A 28 -16.00 -10.35 -25.47
N LYS A 29 -14.74 -10.05 -25.85
CA LYS A 29 -14.35 -9.14 -26.95
C LYS A 29 -14.89 -7.72 -26.77
N VAL A 30 -15.15 -7.32 -25.53
CA VAL A 30 -15.67 -6.00 -25.20
C VAL A 30 -14.51 -5.04 -24.95
N PHE A 31 -14.56 -3.88 -25.62
CA PHE A 31 -13.72 -2.74 -25.33
C PHE A 31 -14.54 -1.68 -24.58
N SER A 32 -14.18 -1.40 -23.33
CA SER A 32 -14.90 -0.46 -22.46
C SER A 32 -13.99 0.66 -21.97
N LYS A 33 -14.57 1.85 -21.82
CA LYS A 33 -13.99 2.92 -21.01
C LYS A 33 -14.35 2.64 -19.55
N GLU A 34 -13.35 2.68 -18.68
CA GLU A 34 -13.48 2.29 -17.28
C GLU A 34 -13.39 3.52 -16.38
N HIS A 35 -14.15 3.49 -15.29
CA HIS A 35 -14.19 4.55 -14.30
C HIS A 35 -13.98 3.96 -12.90
N TYR A 36 -13.28 4.72 -12.06
CA TYR A 36 -13.13 4.45 -10.64
C TYR A 36 -13.64 5.65 -9.85
N ASP A 37 -14.52 5.39 -8.89
CA ASP A 37 -15.09 6.45 -8.05
C ASP A 37 -14.10 6.85 -6.96
N HIS A 38 -13.19 7.75 -7.31
CA HIS A 38 -12.19 8.27 -6.38
C HIS A 38 -12.82 9.08 -5.25
N PHE A 39 -13.94 9.78 -5.50
CA PHE A 39 -14.61 10.57 -4.48
C PHE A 39 -15.15 9.65 -3.39
N LYS A 40 -15.91 8.63 -3.80
CA LYS A 40 -16.48 7.67 -2.86
C LYS A 40 -15.41 6.90 -2.11
N MET A 41 -14.36 6.47 -2.80
CA MET A 41 -13.23 5.79 -2.15
C MET A 41 -12.59 6.70 -1.09
N LYS A 42 -12.23 7.94 -1.43
CA LYS A 42 -11.61 8.88 -0.49
C LYS A 42 -12.51 9.17 0.71
N GLU A 43 -13.81 9.37 0.49
CA GLU A 43 -14.81 9.58 1.56
C GLU A 43 -14.80 8.40 2.56
N VAL A 44 -14.94 7.17 2.05
CA VAL A 44 -14.93 5.96 2.88
C VAL A 44 -13.63 5.82 3.67
N ARG A 45 -12.48 6.08 3.04
CA ARG A 45 -11.18 5.97 3.71
C ARG A 45 -10.99 7.05 4.76
N GLN A 46 -11.42 8.29 4.50
CA GLN A 46 -11.38 9.37 5.48
C GLN A 46 -12.26 9.09 6.69
N ASP A 47 -13.43 8.49 6.51
CA ASP A 47 -14.30 8.13 7.63
C ASP A 47 -13.70 7.00 8.47
N ALA A 48 -13.05 6.01 7.84
CA ALA A 48 -12.29 4.98 8.55
C ALA A 48 -11.15 5.60 9.39
N ILE A 49 -10.42 6.57 8.83
CA ILE A 49 -9.36 7.31 9.53
C ILE A 49 -9.92 8.07 10.73
N LYS A 50 -11.02 8.82 10.56
CA LYS A 50 -11.69 9.54 11.65
C LYS A 50 -12.19 8.60 12.75
N GLY A 51 -12.64 7.40 12.39
CA GLY A 51 -13.01 6.36 13.34
C GLY A 51 -11.80 5.89 14.15
N ALA A 52 -10.69 5.60 13.47
CA ALA A 52 -9.47 5.10 14.10
C ALA A 52 -8.72 6.15 14.94
N SER A 53 -8.82 7.46 14.66
CA SER A 53 -8.16 8.48 15.48
C SER A 53 -8.65 8.49 16.93
N LYS A 54 -9.92 8.12 17.14
CA LYS A 54 -10.56 8.00 18.46
C LYS A 54 -10.28 6.69 19.19
N ALA A 55 -9.76 5.68 18.49
CA ALA A 55 -9.50 4.35 19.04
C ALA A 55 -8.43 4.38 20.15
N GLN A 56 -8.55 3.50 21.14
CA GLN A 56 -7.58 3.36 22.24
C GLN A 56 -6.82 2.04 22.17
N MET A 57 -7.48 0.96 21.74
CA MET A 57 -6.86 -0.33 21.46
C MET A 57 -6.78 -0.57 19.95
N ILE A 58 -5.55 -0.65 19.44
CA ILE A 58 -5.25 -0.91 18.03
C ILE A 58 -4.74 -2.34 17.86
N GLY A 59 -5.40 -3.12 17.01
CA GLY A 59 -4.87 -4.41 16.56
C GLY A 59 -3.98 -4.22 15.33
N ILE A 60 -2.75 -4.70 15.38
CA ILE A 60 -1.82 -4.69 14.25
C ILE A 60 -1.83 -6.08 13.61
N ILE A 61 -2.12 -6.15 12.32
CA ILE A 61 -2.13 -7.40 11.56
C ILE A 61 -0.86 -7.47 10.73
N LEU A 62 0.01 -8.44 11.02
CA LEU A 62 1.16 -8.76 10.19
C LEU A 62 0.80 -9.91 9.24
N GLY A 63 0.73 -9.61 7.93
CA GLY A 63 0.43 -10.61 6.91
C GLY A 63 1.56 -11.64 6.77
N THR A 64 1.25 -12.92 6.88
CA THR A 64 2.23 -14.03 6.75
C THR A 64 2.21 -14.73 5.39
N LEU A 65 1.24 -14.40 4.53
CA LEU A 65 1.14 -14.98 3.20
C LEU A 65 2.10 -14.31 2.21
N GLY A 66 2.98 -15.11 1.61
CA GLY A 66 3.95 -14.63 0.64
C GLY A 66 4.90 -13.58 1.22
N ARG A 67 5.15 -12.51 0.47
CA ARG A 67 6.03 -11.41 0.90
C ARG A 67 5.26 -10.16 1.36
N GLN A 68 4.00 -10.29 1.78
CA GLN A 68 3.10 -9.16 2.05
C GLN A 68 3.36 -8.43 3.38
N GLY A 69 3.91 -9.12 4.38
CA GLY A 69 4.24 -8.53 5.68
C GLY A 69 5.60 -7.83 5.70
N SER A 70 5.76 -6.87 6.62
CA SER A 70 7.04 -6.21 6.90
C SER A 70 7.24 -6.01 8.40
N PRO A 71 8.14 -6.78 9.04
CA PRO A 71 8.48 -6.59 10.45
C PRO A 71 9.04 -5.20 10.78
N LYS A 72 9.68 -4.54 9.81
CA LYS A 72 10.22 -3.17 9.99
C LYS A 72 9.11 -2.13 10.09
N ILE A 73 8.07 -2.28 9.28
CA ILE A 73 6.88 -1.43 9.35
C ILE A 73 6.12 -1.72 10.63
N LEU A 74 6.05 -2.99 11.05
CA LEU A 74 5.46 -3.36 12.33
C LEU A 74 6.13 -2.61 13.49
N GLN A 75 7.46 -2.69 13.59
CA GLN A 75 8.21 -1.98 14.63
C GLN A 75 7.95 -0.47 14.60
N THR A 76 7.97 0.14 13.41
CA THR A 76 7.71 1.58 13.23
C THR A 76 6.29 1.97 13.68
N LEU A 77 5.30 1.12 13.41
CA LEU A 77 3.92 1.32 13.83
C LEU A 77 3.74 1.15 15.33
N GLU A 78 4.36 0.12 15.93
CA GLU A 78 4.33 -0.10 17.38
C GLU A 78 4.93 1.11 18.12
N GLU A 79 6.09 1.60 17.69
CA GLU A 79 6.72 2.82 18.22
C GLU A 79 5.81 4.05 18.06
N SER A 80 5.21 4.22 16.88
CA SER A 80 4.29 5.33 16.59
C SER A 80 3.05 5.33 17.48
N LEU A 81 2.44 4.16 17.67
CA LEU A 81 1.26 3.97 18.51
C LEU A 81 1.58 4.20 19.98
N GLN A 82 2.71 3.69 20.45
CA GLN A 82 3.18 3.90 21.82
C GLN A 82 3.45 5.39 22.10
N ASN A 83 4.11 6.10 21.18
CA ASN A 83 4.37 7.54 21.30
C ASN A 83 3.07 8.37 21.30
N ALA A 84 2.03 7.88 20.63
CA ALA A 84 0.70 8.49 20.65
C ALA A 84 -0.15 8.06 21.86
N GLY A 85 0.41 7.30 22.81
CA GLY A 85 -0.29 6.83 24.01
C GLY A 85 -1.38 5.78 23.74
N LYS A 86 -1.37 5.14 22.57
CA LYS A 86 -2.34 4.11 22.19
C LYS A 86 -1.85 2.73 22.64
N LYS A 87 -2.77 1.89 23.10
CA LYS A 87 -2.46 0.47 23.37
C LYS A 87 -2.52 -0.29 22.05
N CYS A 88 -1.60 -1.22 21.86
CA CYS A 88 -1.62 -2.08 20.68
C CYS A 88 -1.20 -3.51 20.99
N PHE A 89 -1.59 -4.43 20.11
CA PHE A 89 -1.10 -5.80 20.08
C PHE A 89 -1.01 -6.27 18.64
N THR A 90 -0.19 -7.30 18.41
CA THR A 90 0.09 -7.80 17.07
C THR A 90 -0.47 -9.21 16.89
N VAL A 91 -1.12 -9.45 15.76
CA VAL A 91 -1.60 -10.76 15.31
C VAL A 91 -1.01 -11.11 13.95
N LEU A 92 -0.57 -12.35 13.81
CA LEU A 92 -0.05 -12.88 12.55
C LEU A 92 -1.15 -13.64 11.84
N LEU A 93 -1.50 -13.22 10.62
CA LEU A 93 -2.56 -13.84 9.83
C LEU A 93 -2.08 -14.08 8.39
N SER A 94 -2.33 -15.28 7.86
CA SER A 94 -2.12 -15.56 6.43
C SER A 94 -3.20 -14.88 5.59
N GLU A 95 -4.43 -14.88 6.09
CA GLU A 95 -5.61 -14.35 5.40
C GLU A 95 -6.48 -13.59 6.39
N ILE A 96 -6.94 -12.41 5.97
CA ILE A 96 -7.70 -11.46 6.78
C ILE A 96 -9.16 -11.50 6.33
N TYR A 97 -10.04 -11.92 7.24
CA TYR A 97 -11.47 -12.03 7.01
C TYR A 97 -12.26 -11.28 8.08
N PRO A 98 -13.41 -10.66 7.75
CA PRO A 98 -14.26 -9.98 8.72
C PRO A 98 -14.60 -10.83 9.94
N ASP A 99 -15.02 -12.08 9.72
CA ASP A 99 -15.42 -12.98 10.81
C ASP A 99 -14.29 -13.30 11.79
N LYS A 100 -13.04 -13.43 11.29
CA LYS A 100 -11.87 -13.65 12.16
C LYS A 100 -11.60 -12.43 13.04
N LEU A 101 -11.66 -11.23 12.48
CA LEU A 101 -11.39 -10.00 13.24
C LEU A 101 -12.50 -9.68 14.24
N LYS A 102 -13.74 -10.08 13.95
CA LYS A 102 -14.90 -9.91 14.84
C LYS A 102 -14.77 -10.67 16.16
N LEU A 103 -13.94 -11.71 16.22
CA LEU A 103 -13.65 -12.45 17.45
C LEU A 103 -12.87 -11.64 18.50
N PHE A 104 -12.26 -10.52 18.10
CA PHE A 104 -11.52 -9.64 19.01
C PHE A 104 -12.39 -8.47 19.47
N HIS A 105 -13.14 -8.68 20.55
CA HIS A 105 -14.10 -7.68 21.05
C HIS A 105 -13.47 -6.40 21.61
N ASN A 106 -12.23 -6.48 22.09
CA ASN A 106 -11.53 -5.35 22.73
C ASN A 106 -10.70 -4.52 21.73
N VAL A 107 -11.03 -4.54 20.44
CA VAL A 107 -10.32 -3.78 19.40
C VAL A 107 -11.20 -2.66 18.86
N ASP A 108 -10.66 -1.46 18.84
CA ASP A 108 -11.36 -0.28 18.35
C ASP A 108 -11.09 -0.05 16.86
N ALA A 109 -9.87 -0.32 16.40
CA ALA A 109 -9.47 -0.24 15.00
C ALA A 109 -8.30 -1.19 14.68
N TRP A 110 -8.17 -1.55 13.41
CA TRP A 110 -7.13 -2.42 12.89
C TRP A 110 -6.19 -1.67 11.95
N VAL A 111 -4.91 -2.04 11.98
CA VAL A 111 -3.93 -1.67 10.96
C VAL A 111 -3.39 -2.93 10.33
N GLN A 112 -3.47 -3.04 9.01
CA GLN A 112 -2.96 -4.21 8.29
C GLN A 112 -1.65 -3.91 7.57
N ILE A 113 -0.65 -4.75 7.79
CA ILE A 113 0.64 -4.80 7.14
C ILE A 113 0.63 -6.03 6.23
N ALA A 114 -0.18 -5.97 5.17
CA ALA A 114 -0.36 -7.03 4.19
C ALA A 114 -0.62 -6.43 2.79
N CYS A 115 -1.68 -6.85 2.10
CA CYS A 115 -2.05 -6.31 0.80
C CYS A 115 -2.62 -4.88 0.92
N PRO A 116 -2.03 -3.85 0.28
CA PRO A 116 -2.53 -2.47 0.36
C PRO A 116 -3.97 -2.28 -0.15
N ARG A 117 -4.41 -3.13 -1.08
CA ARG A 117 -5.78 -3.10 -1.64
C ARG A 117 -6.84 -3.57 -0.65
N LEU A 118 -6.48 -4.36 0.37
CA LEU A 118 -7.45 -4.98 1.26
C LEU A 118 -8.34 -3.95 1.96
N SER A 119 -7.73 -2.91 2.54
CA SER A 119 -8.46 -1.85 3.24
C SER A 119 -9.35 -1.03 2.30
N ILE A 120 -8.97 -0.92 1.03
CA ILE A 120 -9.70 -0.14 0.02
C ILE A 120 -10.91 -0.94 -0.48
N ASP A 121 -10.69 -2.18 -0.88
CA ASP A 121 -11.70 -3.01 -1.53
C ASP A 121 -12.70 -3.59 -0.53
N TRP A 122 -12.23 -3.95 0.67
CA TRP A 122 -13.00 -4.70 1.67
C TRP A 122 -13.24 -3.92 2.95
N GLY A 123 -12.77 -2.67 3.06
CA GLY A 123 -12.83 -1.89 4.30
C GLY A 123 -14.23 -1.79 4.92
N LEU A 124 -15.27 -1.70 4.09
CA LEU A 124 -16.67 -1.63 4.52
C LEU A 124 -17.25 -2.96 4.99
N ALA A 125 -16.60 -4.09 4.70
CA ALA A 125 -17.03 -5.40 5.15
C ALA A 125 -16.64 -5.67 6.62
N PHE A 126 -15.77 -4.86 7.20
CA PHE A 126 -15.32 -5.00 8.59
C PHE A 126 -16.14 -4.13 9.53
N GLU A 127 -16.48 -4.66 10.71
CA GLU A 127 -17.22 -3.93 11.74
C GLU A 127 -16.39 -2.77 12.34
N LYS A 128 -15.08 -2.97 12.45
CA LYS A 128 -14.12 -1.97 12.94
C LYS A 128 -13.29 -1.43 11.77
N PRO A 129 -12.86 -0.15 11.81
CA PRO A 129 -12.02 0.41 10.75
C PRO A 129 -10.76 -0.43 10.54
N VAL A 130 -10.49 -0.79 9.28
CA VAL A 130 -9.23 -1.44 8.88
C VAL A 130 -8.43 -0.47 8.03
N LEU A 131 -7.28 -0.05 8.54
CA LEU A 131 -6.40 0.94 7.93
C LEU A 131 -5.15 0.31 7.34
N THR A 132 -4.60 0.96 6.33
CA THR A 132 -3.22 0.78 5.89
C THR A 132 -2.25 1.50 6.85
N PRO A 133 -0.95 1.21 6.80
CA PRO A 133 0.04 1.91 7.63
C PRO A 133 0.10 3.41 7.35
N TYR A 134 -0.06 3.81 6.08
CA TYR A 134 -0.18 5.22 5.68
C TYR A 134 -1.35 5.91 6.40
N GLU A 135 -2.54 5.31 6.34
CA GLU A 135 -3.75 5.88 6.93
C GLU A 135 -3.66 5.94 8.45
N MET A 136 -2.98 4.98 9.09
CA MET A 136 -2.70 5.08 10.53
C MET A 136 -1.78 6.25 10.84
N SER A 137 -0.73 6.50 10.05
CA SER A 137 0.10 7.70 10.22
C SER A 137 -0.70 9.00 10.05
N VAL A 138 -1.71 9.03 9.17
CA VAL A 138 -2.66 10.16 9.09
C VAL A 138 -3.54 10.24 10.33
N ALA A 139 -4.08 9.11 10.81
CA ALA A 139 -4.94 9.04 11.99
C ALA A 139 -4.22 9.47 13.29
N LEU A 140 -2.90 9.27 13.35
CA LEU A 140 -2.02 9.71 14.43
C LEU A 140 -1.47 11.13 14.24
N GLU A 141 -1.94 11.87 13.22
CA GLU A 141 -1.54 13.25 12.91
C GLU A 141 -0.03 13.40 12.64
N GLN A 142 0.66 12.32 12.27
CA GLN A 142 2.09 12.35 11.93
C GLN A 142 2.34 12.95 10.55
N ILE A 143 1.35 12.82 9.66
CA ILE A 143 1.37 13.33 8.29
C ILE A 143 -0.03 13.82 7.89
N SER A 144 -0.05 14.75 6.94
CA SER A 144 -1.31 15.18 6.31
C SER A 144 -1.79 14.17 5.27
N TRP A 145 -3.11 14.11 5.09
CA TRP A 145 -3.75 13.39 3.99
C TRP A 145 -3.20 13.87 2.64
N GLN A 146 -2.90 12.92 1.76
CA GLN A 146 -2.32 13.17 0.44
C GLN A 146 -3.45 13.20 -0.60
N ASP A 147 -3.40 14.15 -1.54
CA ASP A 147 -4.41 14.20 -2.59
C ASP A 147 -4.37 12.95 -3.49
N ARG A 148 -3.16 12.49 -3.84
CA ARG A 148 -2.96 11.20 -4.47
C ARG A 148 -2.89 10.11 -3.40
N TYR A 149 -3.87 9.22 -3.37
CA TYR A 149 -3.88 8.10 -2.43
C TYR A 149 -2.65 7.20 -2.65
N PRO A 150 -1.78 7.03 -1.65
CA PRO A 150 -0.54 6.29 -1.82
C PRO A 150 -0.79 4.78 -1.81
N MET A 151 -0.41 4.13 -2.91
CA MET A 151 -0.37 2.68 -3.08
C MET A 151 1.09 2.19 -3.14
N ASP A 152 1.95 2.81 -2.32
CA ASP A 152 3.40 2.83 -2.46
C ASP A 152 4.13 1.91 -1.48
N PHE A 153 3.42 0.95 -0.87
CA PHE A 153 3.94 0.09 0.19
C PHE A 153 5.29 -0.59 -0.16
N TYR A 154 5.48 -1.00 -1.44
CA TYR A 154 6.75 -1.51 -1.97
C TYR A 154 7.41 -0.59 -3.01
N ALA A 155 6.97 0.66 -3.15
CA ALA A 155 7.60 1.58 -4.09
C ALA A 155 9.07 1.80 -3.69
N ASN A 156 9.96 1.91 -4.68
CA ASN A 156 11.35 2.29 -4.43
C ASN A 156 11.45 3.76 -3.96
N ASP A 157 10.60 4.60 -4.54
CA ASP A 157 10.40 5.99 -4.16
C ASP A 157 9.43 6.02 -2.97
N SER A 158 10.03 5.99 -1.78
CA SER A 158 9.32 5.99 -0.51
C SER A 158 8.72 7.37 -0.22
N LEU A 159 7.41 7.45 0.00
CA LEU A 159 6.77 8.70 0.47
C LEU A 159 6.84 8.87 1.98
N GLY A 160 7.28 7.84 2.72
CA GLY A 160 7.45 7.92 4.17
C GLY A 160 7.73 6.58 4.86
N PRO A 161 7.83 6.60 6.21
CA PRO A 161 8.22 5.44 7.01
C PRO A 161 7.18 4.30 7.04
N TRP A 162 6.01 4.48 6.42
CA TRP A 162 5.00 3.43 6.21
C TRP A 162 5.26 2.54 4.99
N THR A 163 6.37 2.75 4.27
CA THR A 163 6.76 1.97 3.07
C THR A 163 8.00 1.13 3.33
N VAL A 164 8.07 -0.06 2.72
CA VAL A 164 9.12 -1.06 3.00
C VAL A 164 10.52 -0.60 2.59
N ASN A 165 10.61 0.19 1.52
CA ASN A 165 11.89 0.63 0.97
C ASN A 165 12.32 2.01 1.49
N ASN A 166 11.68 2.55 2.53
CA ASN A 166 12.11 3.77 3.18
C ASN A 166 13.57 3.66 3.65
N GLU A 167 14.31 4.76 3.59
CA GLU A 167 15.72 4.78 4.00
C GLU A 167 15.94 4.26 5.43
N LYS A 168 15.03 4.56 6.35
CA LYS A 168 15.05 4.05 7.74
C LYS A 168 14.99 2.52 7.81
N HIS A 169 14.41 1.87 6.80
CA HIS A 169 14.24 0.42 6.74
C HIS A 169 15.32 -0.25 5.90
N ARG A 170 16.11 0.49 5.12
CA ARG A 170 17.16 -0.11 4.29
C ARG A 170 18.28 -0.65 5.21
N PRO A 171 18.77 -1.88 4.99
CA PRO A 171 19.95 -2.34 5.70
C PRO A 171 21.11 -1.41 5.38
N ILE A 172 21.93 -1.09 6.38
CA ILE A 172 23.17 -0.34 6.18
C ILE A 172 24.04 -1.17 5.23
N ARG A 173 24.15 -0.73 3.98
CA ARG A 173 25.02 -1.39 3.00
C ARG A 173 26.44 -0.91 3.29
N PRO A 174 27.42 -1.81 3.51
CA PRO A 174 28.80 -1.39 3.56
C PRO A 174 29.16 -0.72 2.23
N VAL A 175 29.86 0.42 2.29
CA VAL A 175 30.34 1.11 1.10
C VAL A 175 31.26 0.16 0.35
N ARG A 176 30.81 -0.32 -0.83
CA ARG A 176 31.67 -1.12 -1.70
C ARG A 176 32.71 -0.19 -2.32
N ASN A 177 33.91 -0.14 -1.76
CA ASN A 177 35.10 0.43 -2.37
C ASN A 177 35.58 -0.49 -3.51
N HIS A 178 34.79 -0.61 -4.57
CA HIS A 178 35.28 -1.11 -5.84
C HIS A 178 35.31 0.06 -6.81
N PRO A 179 36.50 0.44 -7.32
CA PRO A 179 36.56 1.41 -8.40
C PRO A 179 35.72 0.87 -9.56
N ARG A 180 34.68 1.61 -9.96
CA ARG A 180 33.89 1.27 -11.14
C ARG A 180 34.83 1.35 -12.33
N ALA A 181 35.12 0.21 -12.96
CA ALA A 181 35.84 0.21 -14.22
C ALA A 181 35.06 1.07 -15.23
N PRO A 182 35.72 2.00 -15.95
CA PRO A 182 35.03 2.85 -16.91
C PRO A 182 34.40 1.97 -18.00
N ILE A 183 33.10 2.16 -18.23
CA ILE A 183 32.38 1.49 -19.30
C ILE A 183 32.90 2.08 -20.62
N LYS A 184 33.66 1.29 -21.38
CA LYS A 184 34.04 1.67 -22.76
C LYS A 184 32.84 1.41 -23.67
N ILE A 185 32.18 2.48 -24.09
CA ILE A 185 31.18 2.42 -25.15
C ILE A 185 31.96 2.39 -26.48
N GLN A 186 32.03 1.22 -27.12
CA GLN A 186 32.46 1.12 -28.50
C GLN A 186 31.25 1.35 -29.42
N CYS A 187 31.19 2.52 -30.05
CA CYS A 187 30.32 2.72 -31.20
C CYS A 187 30.90 1.93 -32.37
N GLN A 188 30.18 0.92 -32.87
CA GLN A 188 30.45 0.34 -34.18
C GLN A 188 30.00 1.34 -35.24
N SER A 189 30.93 2.16 -35.74
CA SER A 189 30.76 2.85 -37.00
C SER A 189 30.86 1.80 -38.11
N ASP A 190 29.71 1.29 -38.57
CA ASP A 190 29.42 0.94 -39.97
C ASP A 190 28.08 0.21 -40.08
N CYS A 191 26.99 0.96 -40.03
CA CYS A 191 25.74 0.55 -40.68
C CYS A 191 25.55 1.45 -41.90
N LYS A 192 26.18 1.06 -43.02
CA LYS A 192 25.81 1.59 -44.33
C LYS A 192 24.44 1.01 -44.68
N CYS A 193 23.39 1.81 -44.52
CA CYS A 193 22.11 1.55 -45.20
C CYS A 193 22.31 1.90 -46.67
N SER A 194 22.32 0.87 -47.53
CA SER A 194 22.17 1.03 -48.97
C SER A 194 20.71 1.30 -49.31
N SER A 195 20.52 2.12 -50.34
CA SER A 195 19.30 2.70 -50.90
C SER A 195 18.20 1.72 -51.28
#